data_AF-A0A0N5A9M4-F1
#
_entry.id   AF-A0A0N5A9M4-F1
#
_cell.length_a   1.000
_cell.length_b   1.000
_cell.length_c   1.000
_cell.angle_alpha   90.00
_cell.angle_beta   90.00
_cell.angle_gamma   90.00
#
_symmetry.space_group_name_H-M   'P 1'
#
loop_
_entity.id
_entity.type
_entity.pdbx_description
1 polymer ?
#
loop_
_entity_poly.entity_id
_entity_poly.type
_entity_poly.pdbx_seq_one_letter_code
_entity_poly.pdbx_strand_id
1 'polypeptide(L)'
;MFGWSEAWFLLNFVNCRGHGTYFDGSQLIASVAGAVFQVNKLISVQPIKSRYNGEIGDVVIGRIVEVQQKRWKVDTNSRLYSTLMLSSVNLPGGELRRKSVEDELMMREYLKEGDLISAEVQKVSADGQMQLHTRNLRYGKLSQGTFIKVLPYLIKRRKSHFHTMPHGASIILGRNGYIWVSTVISEEEGLTGGYAQNLDEVVPLETRTVIARYTNCINLLAKHQISLYDTSIILAYEASLGYEVKDLLKSDVTSEIAYEVQQQLLKKMAEAHVVVSKNDSELRCNIASVLMDVIRNALKERGRAIIGLSGGSMPKILTPIIMGETSVDWNLVKFFAVDERLVPLNDGDSNTGAYLKLLPKQFANSFIQCGPIEDGIQCAKNYASALIDLQPPMLNGIPRFDILLLGHGPDGHTCSLFPNHRLLRVREFRLLVNTTDLVVYVNDSPKPPLRRITITLPVVCNARNIAFISTGEGKADIVKSILKDHDKSLPSVLAKPTSGELYWFLDTSSAMKL
;
A
#
# COMPACT_ATOMS: atom_id res chain seq x y z
N MET A 1 34.87 47.33 0.41
CA MET A 1 34.94 47.19 1.87
C MET A 1 33.53 47.35 2.39
N PHE A 2 32.77 46.36 2.83
CA PHE A 2 32.97 45.04 3.44
C PHE A 2 32.13 44.02 2.64
N GLY A 3 32.56 42.79 2.31
CA GLY A 3 33.11 41.79 3.21
C GLY A 3 32.01 40.82 3.66
N TRP A 4 31.40 40.07 2.72
CA TRP A 4 30.55 38.91 3.03
C TRP A 4 31.25 37.65 2.53
N SER A 5 32.38 37.33 3.17
CA SER A 5 32.94 35.98 3.22
C SER A 5 32.52 35.37 4.55
N GLU A 6 32.24 34.06 4.56
CA GLU A 6 31.85 33.23 5.71
C GLU A 6 30.35 32.94 5.87
N ALA A 7 29.83 32.16 4.91
CA ALA A 7 28.86 31.10 5.21
C ALA A 7 29.29 29.81 4.47
N TRP A 8 30.58 29.47 4.59
CA TRP A 8 31.18 28.24 4.10
C TRP A 8 31.44 27.31 5.28
N PHE A 9 30.42 26.88 6.02
CA PHE A 9 30.54 25.68 6.87
C PHE A 9 29.17 25.00 7.05
N LEU A 10 29.07 23.81 6.44
CA LEU A 10 28.30 22.65 6.92
C LEU A 10 26.78 22.59 6.76
N LEU A 11 26.31 22.58 5.51
CA LEU A 11 25.23 21.67 5.10
C LEU A 11 25.62 20.98 3.78
N ASN A 12 26.63 20.10 3.85
CA ASN A 12 26.81 19.02 2.86
C ASN A 12 25.65 18.01 3.02
N PHE A 13 24.42 18.41 2.67
CA PHE A 13 23.38 17.46 2.32
C PHE A 13 23.47 17.25 0.82
N VAL A 14 24.46 16.45 0.41
CA VAL A 14 24.47 15.88 -0.94
C VAL A 14 23.24 14.97 -1.02
N ASN A 15 22.14 15.48 -1.57
CA ASN A 15 21.00 14.66 -1.94
C ASN A 15 21.51 13.63 -2.94
N CYS A 16 21.36 12.34 -2.62
CA CYS A 16 21.75 11.27 -3.51
C CYS A 16 20.86 11.32 -4.77
N ARG A 17 21.46 11.23 -5.95
CA ARG A 17 20.71 11.17 -7.21
C ARG A 17 19.98 9.84 -7.34
N GLY A 18 18.69 9.90 -7.64
CA GLY A 18 17.89 8.76 -8.07
C GLY A 18 17.66 8.75 -9.57
N HIS A 19 16.91 7.75 -10.05
CA HIS A 19 16.50 7.68 -11.46
C HIS A 19 15.72 8.93 -11.88
N GLY A 20 15.90 9.38 -13.13
CA GLY A 20 15.22 10.58 -13.63
C GLY A 20 15.83 11.91 -13.17
N THR A 21 17.03 11.88 -12.55
CA THR A 21 17.79 13.09 -12.17
C THR A 21 19.24 12.99 -12.63
N TYR A 22 19.89 14.14 -12.82
CA TYR A 22 21.32 14.26 -13.09
C TYR A 22 21.87 15.52 -12.41
N PHE A 23 23.17 15.55 -12.17
CA PHE A 23 23.84 16.75 -11.66
C PHE A 23 24.36 17.58 -12.82
N ASP A 24 24.11 18.88 -12.77
CA ASP A 24 24.79 19.89 -13.58
C ASP A 24 25.48 20.87 -12.63
N GLY A 25 26.81 20.80 -12.55
CA GLY A 25 27.58 21.49 -11.51
C GLY A 25 27.16 21.08 -10.10
N SER A 26 26.67 22.05 -9.32
CA SER A 26 26.17 21.84 -7.95
C SER A 26 24.65 21.65 -7.85
N GLN A 27 23.93 21.65 -8.98
CA GLN A 27 22.47 21.57 -9.00
C GLN A 27 21.99 20.19 -9.45
N LEU A 28 20.97 19.66 -8.76
CA LEU A 28 20.30 18.43 -9.17
C LEU A 28 19.12 18.79 -10.07
N ILE A 29 19.17 18.36 -11.33
CA ILE A 29 18.19 18.66 -12.38
C ILE A 29 17.42 17.39 -12.75
N ALA A 30 16.13 17.52 -13.04
CA ALA A 30 15.32 16.44 -13.58
C ALA A 30 15.71 16.12 -15.04
N SER A 31 15.98 14.86 -15.36
CA SER A 31 16.22 14.42 -16.75
C SER A 31 14.95 13.99 -17.48
N VAL A 32 13.83 13.82 -16.75
CA VAL A 32 12.56 13.34 -17.30
C VAL A 32 11.40 14.18 -16.78
N ALA A 33 10.32 14.28 -17.56
CA ALA A 33 9.07 14.88 -17.12
C ALA A 33 8.27 13.87 -16.28
N GLY A 34 7.97 14.23 -15.03
CA GLY A 34 7.39 13.28 -14.08
C GLY A 34 7.13 13.86 -12.70
N ALA A 35 6.60 13.03 -11.82
CA ALA A 35 6.43 13.38 -10.42
C ALA A 35 7.75 13.18 -9.67
N VAL A 36 8.10 14.15 -8.82
CA VAL A 36 9.30 14.08 -7.97
C VAL A 36 8.99 13.19 -6.76
N PHE A 37 9.85 12.21 -6.53
CA PHE A 37 9.81 11.35 -5.35
C PHE A 37 11.08 11.58 -4.54
N GLN A 38 10.90 11.83 -3.25
CA GLN A 38 12.00 11.90 -2.31
C GLN A 38 11.84 10.78 -1.29
N VAL A 39 12.79 9.85 -1.29
CA VAL A 39 12.88 8.78 -0.30
C VAL A 39 14.19 8.97 0.45
N ASN A 40 14.12 9.38 1.71
CA ASN A 40 15.27 9.78 2.51
C ASN A 40 16.04 10.92 1.83
N LYS A 41 17.33 10.69 1.54
CA LYS A 41 18.21 11.62 0.81
C LYS A 41 18.19 11.39 -0.70
N LEU A 42 17.49 10.36 -1.19
CA LEU A 42 17.44 10.02 -2.62
C LEU A 42 16.30 10.80 -3.28
N ILE A 43 16.63 11.66 -4.24
CA ILE A 43 15.64 12.36 -5.07
C ILE A 43 15.59 11.69 -6.43
N SER A 44 14.42 11.17 -6.81
CA SER A 44 14.15 10.60 -8.13
C SER A 44 12.97 11.30 -8.78
N VAL A 45 12.89 11.21 -10.11
CA VAL A 45 11.73 11.67 -10.86
C VAL A 45 11.14 10.46 -11.57
N GLN A 46 9.92 10.09 -11.20
CA GLN A 46 9.20 9.01 -11.86
C GLN A 46 8.55 9.57 -13.13
N PRO A 47 8.96 9.11 -14.32
CA PRO A 47 8.41 9.62 -15.57
C PRO A 47 6.92 9.28 -15.70
N ILE A 48 6.17 10.14 -16.39
CA ILE A 48 4.74 9.93 -16.66
C ILE A 48 4.51 8.64 -17.45
N LYS A 49 5.43 8.30 -18.36
CA LYS A 49 5.45 7.04 -19.11
C LYS A 49 6.86 6.47 -19.08
N SER A 50 6.98 5.20 -18.70
CA SER A 50 8.21 4.44 -18.83
C SER A 50 7.96 3.08 -19.45
N ARG A 51 9.01 2.52 -20.05
CA ARG A 51 9.06 1.08 -20.31
C ARG A 51 9.18 0.33 -18.99
N TYR A 52 8.95 -0.98 -19.06
CA TYR A 52 9.11 -1.83 -17.90
C TYR A 52 10.58 -1.90 -17.49
N ASN A 53 10.84 -1.56 -16.23
CA ASN A 53 12.12 -1.80 -15.55
C ASN A 53 11.84 -2.87 -14.51
N GLY A 54 12.33 -4.09 -14.74
CA GLY A 54 12.04 -5.20 -13.83
C GLY A 54 12.88 -5.18 -12.58
N GLU A 55 12.31 -5.72 -11.52
CA GLU A 55 12.99 -6.00 -10.26
C GLU A 55 13.12 -7.52 -10.06
N ILE A 56 14.06 -7.93 -9.19
CA ILE A 56 14.23 -9.34 -8.83
C ILE A 56 12.94 -9.84 -8.14
N GLY A 57 12.45 -11.00 -8.58
CA GLY A 57 11.21 -11.62 -8.11
C GLY A 57 9.94 -11.14 -8.80
N ASP A 58 10.03 -10.23 -9.78
CA ASP A 58 8.86 -9.83 -10.54
C ASP A 58 8.37 -10.96 -11.46
N VAL A 59 7.07 -11.23 -11.43
CA VAL A 59 6.40 -12.12 -12.38
C VAL A 59 6.15 -11.38 -13.68
N VAL A 60 6.59 -11.95 -14.80
CA VAL A 60 6.47 -11.37 -16.14
C VAL A 60 5.91 -12.39 -17.12
N ILE A 61 5.21 -11.88 -18.12
CA ILE A 61 4.87 -12.66 -19.32
C ILE A 61 5.79 -12.20 -20.44
N GLY A 62 6.32 -13.13 -21.22
CA GLY A 62 7.22 -12.81 -22.30
C GLY A 62 6.93 -13.60 -23.57
N ARG A 63 7.34 -13.05 -24.71
CA ARG A 63 7.25 -13.72 -26.01
C ARG A 63 8.64 -14.15 -26.47
N ILE A 64 8.81 -15.40 -26.86
CA ILE A 64 10.08 -15.89 -27.42
C ILE A 64 10.32 -15.19 -28.76
N VAL A 65 11.47 -14.55 -28.89
CA VAL A 65 11.87 -13.83 -30.11
C VAL A 65 12.85 -14.66 -30.93
N GLU A 66 13.81 -15.31 -30.26
CA GLU A 66 14.89 -16.02 -30.91
C GLU A 66 15.38 -17.15 -30.00
N VAL A 67 15.62 -18.33 -30.59
CA VAL A 67 16.30 -19.45 -29.93
C VAL A 67 17.79 -19.38 -30.26
N GLN A 68 18.64 -19.24 -29.24
CA GLN A 68 20.10 -19.20 -29.38
C GLN A 68 20.74 -20.39 -28.67
N GLN A 69 22.06 -20.53 -28.84
CA GLN A 69 22.82 -21.57 -28.15
C GLN A 69 22.65 -21.46 -26.62
N LYS A 70 22.03 -22.49 -26.01
CA LYS A 70 21.77 -22.63 -24.56
C LYS A 70 20.86 -21.56 -23.94
N ARG A 71 20.22 -20.68 -24.73
CA ARG A 71 19.31 -19.64 -24.22
C ARG A 71 18.24 -19.22 -25.21
N TRP A 72 17.12 -18.73 -24.68
CA TRP A 72 16.08 -18.03 -25.43
C TRP A 72 16.15 -16.53 -25.17
N LYS A 73 15.97 -15.73 -26.23
CA LYS A 73 15.67 -14.31 -26.10
C LYS A 73 14.16 -14.11 -25.98
N VAL A 74 13.77 -13.28 -25.02
CA VAL A 74 12.37 -13.08 -24.65
C VAL A 74 12.04 -11.59 -24.65
N ASP A 75 11.00 -11.19 -25.38
CA ASP A 75 10.42 -9.85 -25.28
C ASP A 75 9.56 -9.74 -24.02
N THR A 76 9.95 -8.83 -23.14
CA THR A 76 9.27 -8.54 -21.87
C THR A 76 8.81 -7.10 -21.79
N ASN A 77 8.66 -6.36 -22.90
CA ASN A 77 8.26 -4.94 -22.90
C ASN A 77 9.23 -3.99 -22.16
N SER A 78 10.48 -4.43 -21.98
CA SER A 78 11.54 -3.65 -21.35
C SER A 78 12.41 -2.95 -22.41
N ARG A 79 13.51 -2.31 -21.98
CA ARG A 79 14.46 -1.65 -22.90
C ARG A 79 15.27 -2.66 -23.71
N LEU A 80 15.62 -3.80 -23.14
CA LEU A 80 16.47 -4.83 -23.73
C LEU A 80 15.75 -6.19 -23.72
N TYR A 81 16.06 -7.07 -24.66
CA TYR A 81 15.53 -8.43 -24.60
C TYR A 81 16.05 -9.17 -23.36
N SER A 82 15.13 -9.85 -22.68
CA SER A 82 15.44 -10.69 -21.55
C SER A 82 16.00 -12.02 -22.00
N THR A 83 16.80 -12.66 -21.16
CA THR A 83 17.40 -13.96 -21.46
C THR A 83 16.83 -15.04 -20.55
N LEU A 84 16.34 -16.13 -21.13
CA LEU A 84 15.96 -17.34 -20.42
C LEU A 84 17.01 -18.42 -20.74
N MET A 85 17.79 -18.84 -19.75
CA MET A 85 18.83 -19.86 -19.97
C MET A 85 18.20 -21.25 -19.98
N LEU A 86 18.72 -22.17 -20.79
CA LEU A 86 18.32 -23.58 -20.79
C LEU A 86 18.42 -24.16 -19.38
N SER A 87 19.60 -24.06 -18.77
CA SER A 87 19.81 -23.48 -17.42
C SER A 87 18.68 -23.50 -16.40
N SER A 88 17.79 -22.54 -16.60
CA SER A 88 16.82 -22.03 -15.64
C SER A 88 15.39 -22.46 -15.94
N VAL A 89 15.23 -23.40 -16.88
CA VAL A 89 13.97 -23.96 -17.30
C VAL A 89 13.76 -25.36 -16.73
N ASN A 90 12.53 -25.67 -16.30
CA ASN A 90 12.10 -27.03 -16.01
C ASN A 90 11.77 -27.75 -17.31
N LEU A 91 12.40 -28.89 -17.55
CA LEU A 91 12.11 -29.75 -18.71
C LEU A 91 10.90 -30.65 -18.39
N PRO A 92 10.13 -31.08 -19.41
CA PRO A 92 9.01 -31.99 -19.23
C PRO A 92 9.46 -33.29 -18.52
N GLY A 93 8.66 -33.74 -17.54
CA GLY A 93 8.95 -34.91 -16.70
C GLY A 93 9.35 -34.59 -15.26
N GLY A 94 9.58 -33.31 -14.91
CA GLY A 94 9.81 -32.89 -13.51
C GLY A 94 11.13 -33.38 -12.89
N GLU A 95 11.89 -34.22 -13.58
CA GLU A 95 13.18 -34.71 -13.10
C GLU A 95 14.26 -33.62 -13.24
N LEU A 96 14.91 -33.30 -12.12
CA LEU A 96 16.15 -32.51 -12.06
C LEU A 96 17.33 -33.31 -12.64
N ARG A 97 17.26 -33.69 -13.91
CA ARG A 97 18.35 -34.37 -14.61
C ARG A 97 19.37 -33.36 -15.14
N ARG A 98 20.65 -33.76 -15.20
CA ARG A 98 21.70 -32.94 -15.82
C ARG A 98 21.36 -32.76 -17.31
N LYS A 99 21.34 -31.51 -17.75
CA LYS A 99 20.96 -31.12 -19.12
C LYS A 99 21.98 -31.65 -20.11
N SER A 100 21.52 -32.49 -21.04
CA SER A 100 22.38 -33.15 -22.03
C SER A 100 22.55 -32.27 -23.28
N VAL A 101 23.45 -32.67 -24.18
CA VAL A 101 23.59 -32.04 -25.50
C VAL A 101 22.32 -32.25 -26.35
N GLU A 102 21.56 -33.31 -26.11
CA GLU A 102 20.29 -33.56 -26.80
C GLU A 102 19.24 -32.51 -26.41
N ASP A 103 19.20 -32.09 -25.14
CA ASP A 103 18.30 -31.01 -24.69
C ASP A 103 18.63 -29.67 -25.38
N GLU A 104 19.91 -29.44 -25.75
CA GLU A 104 20.35 -28.26 -26.50
C GLU A 104 19.84 -28.31 -27.96
N LEU A 105 19.78 -29.49 -28.56
CA LEU A 105 19.22 -29.70 -29.91
C LEU A 105 17.68 -29.62 -29.90
N MET A 106 17.04 -30.10 -28.84
CA MET A 106 15.58 -30.09 -28.67
C MET A 106 15.02 -28.77 -28.12
N MET A 107 15.84 -27.74 -27.88
CA MET A 107 15.38 -26.45 -27.34
C MET A 107 14.20 -25.84 -28.12
N ARG A 108 14.21 -26.01 -29.45
CA ARG A 108 13.18 -25.51 -30.35
C ARG A 108 11.86 -26.29 -30.25
N GLU A 109 11.90 -27.54 -29.80
CA GLU A 109 10.69 -28.34 -29.57
C GLU A 109 9.95 -27.89 -28.31
N TYR A 110 10.69 -27.50 -27.26
CA TYR A 110 10.09 -26.98 -26.03
C TYR A 110 9.50 -25.57 -26.24
N LEU A 111 10.31 -24.65 -26.75
CA LEU A 111 9.95 -23.25 -26.96
C LEU A 111 10.47 -22.75 -28.31
N LYS A 112 9.53 -22.41 -29.19
CA LYS A 112 9.81 -21.82 -30.52
C LYS A 112 9.51 -20.32 -30.54
N GLU A 113 9.96 -19.64 -31.57
CA GLU A 113 9.69 -18.21 -31.76
C GLU A 113 8.18 -17.95 -31.83
N GLY A 114 7.75 -16.91 -31.14
CA GLY A 114 6.34 -16.53 -31.02
C GLY A 114 5.61 -17.14 -29.82
N ASP A 115 6.15 -18.20 -29.20
CA ASP A 115 5.56 -18.80 -28.00
C ASP A 115 5.53 -17.78 -26.85
N LEU A 116 4.46 -17.84 -26.05
CA LEU A 116 4.31 -17.03 -24.84
C LEU A 116 4.69 -17.86 -23.61
N ILE A 117 5.39 -17.23 -22.68
CA ILE A 117 5.80 -17.85 -21.42
C ILE A 117 5.45 -16.96 -20.24
N SER A 118 5.14 -17.57 -19.10
CA SER A 118 5.21 -16.93 -17.79
C SER A 118 6.57 -17.25 -17.17
N ALA A 119 7.21 -16.25 -16.58
CA ALA A 119 8.51 -16.42 -15.94
C ALA A 119 8.69 -15.44 -14.78
N GLU A 120 9.70 -15.71 -13.95
CA GLU A 120 10.13 -14.81 -12.87
C GLU A 120 11.50 -14.21 -13.18
N VAL A 121 11.69 -12.95 -12.80
CA VAL A 121 12.97 -12.26 -12.94
C VAL A 121 13.94 -12.74 -11.86
N GLN A 122 14.96 -13.51 -12.27
CA GLN A 122 15.98 -14.04 -11.37
C GLN A 122 17.00 -12.98 -10.96
N LYS A 123 17.46 -12.20 -11.94
CA LYS A 123 18.56 -11.26 -11.81
C LYS A 123 18.39 -10.14 -12.84
N VAL A 124 18.81 -8.95 -12.46
CA VAL A 124 18.91 -7.80 -13.36
C VAL A 124 20.38 -7.38 -13.41
N SER A 125 20.94 -7.35 -14.62
CA SER A 125 22.30 -6.93 -14.89
C SER A 125 22.44 -5.40 -14.77
N ALA A 126 23.67 -4.90 -14.65
CA ALA A 126 23.94 -3.47 -14.48
C ALA A 126 23.51 -2.60 -15.68
N ASP A 127 23.40 -3.20 -16.86
CA ASP A 127 22.87 -2.60 -18.10
C ASP A 127 21.33 -2.61 -18.17
N GLY A 128 20.67 -3.23 -17.20
CA GLY A 128 19.22 -3.41 -17.15
C GLY A 128 18.72 -4.65 -17.91
N GLN A 129 19.60 -5.51 -18.42
CA GLN A 129 19.18 -6.78 -19.00
C GLN A 129 18.66 -7.72 -17.90
N MET A 130 17.49 -8.31 -18.12
CA MET A 130 16.86 -9.22 -17.16
C MET A 130 17.12 -10.68 -17.53
N GLN A 131 17.51 -11.47 -16.53
CA GLN A 131 17.62 -12.92 -16.62
C GLN A 131 16.39 -13.57 -15.98
N LEU A 132 15.72 -14.43 -16.75
CA LEU A 132 14.48 -15.09 -16.34
C LEU A 132 14.72 -16.53 -15.90
N HIS A 133 13.81 -17.06 -15.08
CA HIS A 133 13.74 -18.48 -14.76
C HIS A 133 12.29 -18.98 -14.67
N THR A 134 12.10 -20.28 -14.90
CA THR A 134 10.80 -20.99 -14.81
C THR A 134 10.93 -22.24 -13.94
N ARG A 135 11.64 -22.10 -12.80
CA ARG A 135 11.92 -23.22 -11.87
C ARG A 135 10.70 -23.69 -11.07
N ASN A 136 9.67 -22.85 -10.93
CA ASN A 136 8.41 -23.23 -10.32
C ASN A 136 7.49 -23.80 -11.41
N LEU A 137 6.79 -24.89 -11.13
CA LEU A 137 5.84 -25.54 -12.05
C LEU A 137 4.68 -24.62 -12.47
N ARG A 138 4.39 -23.56 -11.68
CA ARG A 138 3.43 -22.52 -12.05
C ARG A 138 3.89 -21.64 -13.22
N TYR A 139 5.19 -21.61 -13.51
CA TYR A 139 5.77 -20.89 -14.63
C TYR A 139 6.03 -21.85 -15.79
N GLY A 140 5.90 -21.34 -17.01
CA GLY A 140 6.12 -22.17 -18.18
C GLY A 140 5.48 -21.59 -19.42
N LYS A 141 5.23 -22.47 -20.38
CA LYS A 141 4.61 -22.11 -21.65
C LYS A 141 3.11 -21.86 -21.45
N LEU A 142 2.62 -20.78 -22.04
CA LEU A 142 1.21 -20.42 -22.02
C LEU A 142 0.52 -21.02 -23.24
N SER A 143 -0.57 -21.76 -23.02
CA SER A 143 -1.29 -22.55 -24.03
C SER A 143 -2.50 -21.78 -24.61
N GLN A 144 -3.72 -22.28 -24.43
CA GLN A 144 -4.94 -21.66 -24.95
C GLN A 144 -5.36 -20.46 -24.07
N GLY A 145 -5.54 -19.29 -24.68
CA GLY A 145 -5.94 -18.09 -23.96
C GLY A 145 -5.83 -16.83 -24.82
N THR A 146 -5.97 -15.68 -24.17
CA THR A 146 -5.91 -14.35 -24.79
C THR A 146 -4.78 -13.53 -24.15
N PHE A 147 -3.95 -12.95 -25.01
CA PHE A 147 -2.88 -12.04 -24.62
C PHE A 147 -3.32 -10.58 -24.69
N ILE A 148 -2.98 -9.79 -23.68
CA ILE A 148 -3.29 -8.37 -23.61
C ILE A 148 -2.03 -7.59 -23.25
N LYS A 149 -1.82 -6.46 -23.92
CA LYS A 149 -0.71 -5.54 -23.65
C LYS A 149 -1.24 -4.22 -23.12
N VAL A 150 -0.85 -3.88 -21.90
CA VAL A 150 -1.15 -2.62 -21.22
C VAL A 150 0.14 -1.91 -20.80
N LEU A 151 0.01 -0.69 -20.29
CA LEU A 151 1.16 0.04 -19.76
C LEU A 151 1.61 -0.57 -18.42
N PRO A 152 2.91 -0.82 -18.21
CA PRO A 152 3.40 -1.53 -17.02
C PRO A 152 3.01 -0.87 -15.69
N TYR A 153 2.94 0.47 -15.64
CA TYR A 153 2.61 1.21 -14.41
C TYR A 153 1.16 1.01 -13.95
N LEU A 154 0.26 0.54 -14.83
CA LEU A 154 -1.12 0.25 -14.47
C LEU A 154 -1.22 -1.02 -13.62
N ILE A 155 -0.26 -1.94 -13.72
CA ILE A 155 -0.25 -3.18 -12.94
C ILE A 155 0.18 -2.85 -11.51
N LYS A 156 -0.71 -3.04 -10.53
CA LYS A 156 -0.39 -2.83 -9.12
C LYS A 156 0.46 -3.99 -8.60
N ARG A 157 1.51 -3.70 -7.82
CA ARG A 157 2.33 -4.76 -7.21
C ARG A 157 1.54 -5.41 -6.08
N ARG A 158 1.39 -6.73 -6.12
CA ARG A 158 0.67 -7.52 -5.10
C ARG A 158 1.47 -8.76 -4.74
N LYS A 159 1.06 -9.46 -3.66
CA LYS A 159 1.71 -10.69 -3.20
C LYS A 159 1.59 -11.83 -4.23
N SER A 160 0.46 -11.89 -4.94
CA SER A 160 0.24 -12.83 -6.03
C SER A 160 -0.14 -12.06 -7.30
N HIS A 161 0.34 -12.57 -8.43
CA HIS A 161 0.00 -12.11 -9.77
C HIS A 161 -0.75 -13.17 -10.59
N PHE A 162 -0.98 -14.35 -9.98
CA PHE A 162 -1.81 -15.43 -10.51
C PHE A 162 -3.15 -15.40 -9.77
N HIS A 163 -4.23 -15.30 -10.53
CA HIS A 163 -5.58 -15.15 -9.97
C HIS A 163 -6.56 -16.06 -10.68
N THR A 164 -7.25 -16.90 -9.91
CA THR A 164 -8.43 -17.61 -10.36
C THR A 164 -9.65 -16.74 -10.09
N MET A 165 -10.37 -16.36 -11.16
CA MET A 165 -11.51 -15.46 -11.07
C MET A 165 -12.81 -16.24 -10.78
N PRO A 166 -13.78 -15.63 -10.09
CA PRO A 166 -15.01 -16.31 -9.66
C PRO A 166 -15.84 -16.94 -10.79
N HIS A 167 -15.74 -16.40 -12.00
CA HIS A 167 -16.55 -16.77 -13.16
C HIS A 167 -15.87 -17.81 -14.08
N GLY A 168 -14.88 -18.56 -13.58
CA GLY A 168 -14.27 -19.66 -14.34
C GLY A 168 -13.19 -19.25 -15.34
N ALA A 169 -12.39 -18.23 -15.03
CA ALA A 169 -11.22 -17.83 -15.82
C ALA A 169 -9.98 -17.68 -14.94
N SER A 170 -8.80 -17.92 -15.50
CA SER A 170 -7.51 -17.67 -14.85
C SER A 170 -6.83 -16.47 -15.49
N ILE A 171 -6.27 -15.58 -14.67
CA ILE A 171 -5.60 -14.36 -15.13
C ILE A 171 -4.21 -14.29 -14.51
N ILE A 172 -3.22 -14.05 -15.36
CA ILE A 172 -1.83 -13.80 -14.98
C ILE A 172 -1.52 -12.34 -15.30
N LEU A 173 -1.25 -11.54 -14.27
CA LEU A 173 -0.92 -10.12 -14.39
C LEU A 173 0.59 -9.91 -14.37
N GLY A 174 1.25 -9.95 -15.53
CA GLY A 174 2.69 -9.67 -15.61
C GLY A 174 3.02 -8.22 -15.23
N ARG A 175 4.01 -8.02 -14.36
CA ARG A 175 4.49 -6.68 -13.93
C ARG A 175 4.92 -5.79 -15.09
N ASN A 176 5.25 -6.42 -16.21
CA ASN A 176 5.65 -5.76 -17.45
C ASN A 176 4.49 -5.24 -18.32
N GLY A 177 3.25 -5.33 -17.83
CA GLY A 177 2.06 -4.93 -18.57
C GLY A 177 1.59 -5.96 -19.60
N TYR A 178 2.21 -7.14 -19.63
CA TYR A 178 1.71 -8.26 -20.41
C TYR A 178 0.80 -9.08 -19.52
N ILE A 179 -0.44 -9.29 -19.96
CA ILE A 179 -1.47 -10.01 -19.23
C ILE A 179 -1.91 -11.20 -20.07
N TRP A 180 -2.16 -12.32 -19.40
CA TRP A 180 -2.69 -13.53 -20.01
C TRP A 180 -3.99 -13.93 -19.33
N VAL A 181 -5.03 -14.16 -20.13
CA VAL A 181 -6.35 -14.62 -19.67
C VAL A 181 -6.62 -15.97 -20.31
N SER A 182 -6.81 -17.00 -19.50
CA SER A 182 -7.06 -18.37 -19.95
C SER A 182 -8.25 -19.00 -19.23
N THR A 183 -8.59 -20.21 -19.64
CA THR A 183 -9.43 -21.09 -18.83
C THR A 183 -8.74 -21.41 -17.50
N VAL A 184 -9.50 -21.91 -16.53
CA VAL A 184 -8.91 -22.45 -15.30
C VAL A 184 -8.09 -23.68 -15.67
N ILE A 185 -6.79 -23.61 -15.40
CA ILE A 185 -5.85 -24.68 -15.67
C ILE A 185 -6.12 -25.81 -14.66
N SER A 186 -6.32 -27.04 -15.15
CA SER A 186 -6.47 -28.22 -14.30
C SER A 186 -5.14 -28.53 -13.59
N GLU A 187 -5.18 -29.13 -12.40
CA GLU A 187 -3.97 -29.44 -11.62
C GLU A 187 -2.98 -30.35 -12.38
N GLU A 188 -3.47 -31.14 -13.34
CA GLU A 188 -2.67 -32.02 -14.21
C GLU A 188 -1.83 -31.25 -15.26
N GLU A 189 -2.35 -30.18 -15.86
CA GLU A 189 -1.60 -29.35 -16.81
C GLU A 189 -0.47 -28.56 -16.12
N GLY A 190 -0.68 -28.16 -14.86
CA GLY A 190 0.31 -27.46 -14.05
C GLY A 190 1.53 -28.31 -13.71
N LEU A 191 1.41 -29.64 -13.67
CA LEU A 191 2.51 -30.56 -13.34
C LEU A 191 3.55 -30.71 -14.48
N THR A 192 3.17 -30.42 -15.72
CA THR A 192 4.04 -30.60 -16.89
C THR A 192 4.78 -29.32 -17.33
N GLY A 193 4.57 -28.20 -16.62
CA GLY A 193 5.14 -26.90 -17.00
C GLY A 193 4.58 -26.31 -18.31
N GLY A 194 3.46 -26.85 -18.79
CA GLY A 194 2.73 -26.34 -19.96
C GLY A 194 3.34 -26.64 -21.33
N TYR A 195 4.37 -27.50 -21.42
CA TYR A 195 5.00 -27.83 -22.71
C TYR A 195 4.11 -28.71 -23.60
N ALA A 196 3.26 -29.55 -23.00
CA ALA A 196 2.22 -30.27 -23.72
C ALA A 196 1.01 -29.34 -23.89
N GLN A 197 0.76 -28.91 -25.12
CA GLN A 197 -0.46 -28.16 -25.44
C GLN A 197 -1.55 -29.14 -25.88
N ASN A 198 -2.59 -29.30 -25.06
CA ASN A 198 -3.80 -29.99 -25.51
C ASN A 198 -4.63 -29.02 -26.37
N LEU A 199 -4.42 -29.06 -27.68
CA LEU A 199 -5.16 -28.26 -28.65
C LEU A 199 -6.44 -28.95 -29.15
N ASP A 200 -6.63 -30.22 -28.80
CA ASP A 200 -7.79 -31.02 -29.21
C ASP A 200 -9.03 -30.71 -28.35
N GLU A 201 -8.83 -30.20 -27.14
CA GLU A 201 -9.92 -29.77 -26.27
C GLU A 201 -10.48 -28.41 -26.72
N VAL A 202 -11.71 -28.44 -27.24
CA VAL A 202 -12.43 -27.24 -27.65
C VAL A 202 -13.02 -26.56 -26.43
N VAL A 203 -12.44 -25.42 -26.05
CA VAL A 203 -13.00 -24.58 -24.96
C VAL A 203 -14.45 -24.17 -25.29
N PRO A 204 -15.43 -24.38 -24.38
CA PRO A 204 -16.83 -24.03 -24.60
C PRO A 204 -17.05 -22.54 -24.90
N LEU A 205 -18.12 -22.24 -25.66
CA LEU A 205 -18.49 -20.87 -26.02
C LEU A 205 -18.72 -19.97 -24.80
N GLU A 206 -19.32 -20.52 -23.74
CA GLU A 206 -19.57 -19.80 -22.48
C GLU A 206 -18.25 -19.32 -21.87
N THR A 207 -17.27 -20.21 -21.73
CA THR A 207 -15.94 -19.88 -21.19
C THR A 207 -15.20 -18.88 -22.08
N ARG A 208 -15.29 -19.02 -23.41
CA ARG A 208 -14.71 -18.04 -24.35
C ARG A 208 -15.35 -16.66 -24.20
N THR A 209 -16.66 -16.61 -23.95
CA THR A 209 -17.41 -15.36 -23.74
C THR A 209 -16.96 -14.69 -22.44
N VAL A 210 -16.73 -15.45 -21.38
CA VAL A 210 -16.17 -14.96 -20.12
C VAL A 210 -14.76 -14.40 -20.32
N ILE A 211 -13.88 -15.11 -21.03
CA ILE A 211 -12.52 -14.65 -21.35
C ILE A 211 -12.55 -13.34 -22.15
N ALA A 212 -13.42 -13.24 -23.15
CA ALA A 212 -13.60 -12.04 -23.95
C ALA A 212 -14.10 -10.86 -23.09
N ARG A 213 -15.04 -11.11 -22.17
CA ARG A 213 -15.53 -10.10 -21.23
C ARG A 213 -14.43 -9.59 -20.30
N TYR A 214 -13.64 -10.46 -19.68
CA TYR A 214 -12.48 -10.05 -18.87
C TYR A 214 -11.46 -9.26 -19.70
N THR A 215 -11.22 -9.68 -20.94
CA THR A 215 -10.31 -8.98 -21.86
C THR A 215 -10.78 -7.55 -22.12
N ASN A 216 -12.07 -7.36 -22.39
CA ASN A 216 -12.65 -6.03 -22.60
C ASN A 216 -12.64 -5.20 -21.31
N CYS A 217 -12.89 -5.80 -20.15
CA CYS A 217 -12.78 -5.14 -18.84
C CYS A 217 -11.34 -4.68 -18.53
N ILE A 218 -10.33 -5.48 -18.85
CA ILE A 218 -8.93 -5.07 -18.65
C ILE A 218 -8.59 -3.88 -19.57
N ASN A 219 -9.02 -3.94 -20.83
CA ASN A 219 -8.80 -2.85 -21.79
C ASN A 219 -9.53 -1.56 -21.39
N LEU A 220 -10.78 -1.64 -20.90
CA LEU A 220 -11.51 -0.45 -20.44
C LEU A 220 -10.82 0.19 -19.23
N LEU A 221 -10.42 -0.61 -18.24
CA LEU A 221 -9.70 -0.10 -17.06
C LEU A 221 -8.39 0.57 -17.46
N ALA A 222 -7.65 -0.03 -18.39
CA ALA A 222 -6.41 0.54 -18.89
C ALA A 222 -6.63 1.85 -19.67
N LYS A 223 -7.68 1.94 -20.49
CA LYS A 223 -8.07 3.16 -21.22
C LYS A 223 -8.35 4.32 -20.25
N HIS A 224 -9.01 4.04 -19.13
CA HIS A 224 -9.37 5.02 -18.10
C HIS A 224 -8.30 5.22 -17.01
N GLN A 225 -7.09 4.68 -17.19
CA GLN A 225 -5.97 4.85 -16.25
C GLN A 225 -6.25 4.29 -14.84
N ILE A 226 -7.14 3.32 -14.72
CA ILE A 226 -7.44 2.65 -13.45
C ILE A 226 -6.40 1.54 -13.24
N SER A 227 -5.85 1.45 -12.02
CA SER A 227 -4.88 0.41 -11.68
C SER A 227 -5.50 -0.99 -11.76
N LEU A 228 -4.76 -1.92 -12.34
CA LEU A 228 -5.16 -3.30 -12.58
C LEU A 228 -4.62 -4.22 -11.46
N TYR A 229 -5.55 -4.88 -10.79
CA TYR A 229 -5.33 -5.99 -9.85
C TYR A 229 -6.63 -6.81 -9.74
N ASP A 230 -6.59 -7.91 -9.00
CA ASP A 230 -7.72 -8.83 -8.80
C ASP A 230 -9.05 -8.12 -8.55
N THR A 231 -9.11 -7.24 -7.55
CA THR A 231 -10.37 -6.59 -7.15
C THR A 231 -10.90 -5.65 -8.22
N SER A 232 -10.04 -4.82 -8.84
CA SER A 232 -10.50 -3.87 -9.86
C SER A 232 -11.09 -4.60 -11.08
N ILE A 233 -10.50 -5.73 -11.45
CA ILE A 233 -10.95 -6.54 -12.59
C ILE A 233 -12.27 -7.25 -12.27
N ILE A 234 -12.42 -7.80 -11.05
CA ILE A 234 -13.66 -8.42 -10.59
C ILE A 234 -14.81 -7.40 -10.60
N LEU A 235 -14.59 -6.21 -10.04
CA LEU A 235 -15.61 -5.16 -10.01
C LEU A 235 -16.01 -4.70 -11.42
N ALA A 236 -15.03 -4.56 -12.33
CA ALA A 236 -15.32 -4.23 -13.72
C ALA A 236 -16.13 -5.33 -14.42
N TYR A 237 -15.83 -6.60 -14.13
CA TYR A 237 -16.60 -7.71 -14.65
C TYR A 237 -18.04 -7.68 -14.16
N GLU A 238 -18.26 -7.50 -12.85
CA GLU A 238 -19.58 -7.41 -12.23
C GLU A 238 -20.40 -6.25 -12.80
N ALA A 239 -19.81 -5.04 -12.88
CA ALA A 239 -20.45 -3.87 -13.48
C ALA A 239 -20.75 -4.06 -14.98
N SER A 240 -19.96 -4.89 -15.69
CA SER A 240 -20.20 -5.18 -17.10
C SER A 240 -21.40 -6.11 -17.35
N LEU A 241 -21.92 -6.83 -16.36
CA LEU A 241 -22.92 -7.89 -16.55
C LEU A 241 -24.22 -7.40 -17.19
N GLY A 242 -24.58 -6.12 -17.00
CA GLY A 242 -25.74 -5.49 -17.65
C GLY A 242 -25.58 -5.23 -19.15
N TYR A 243 -24.38 -5.42 -19.70
CA TYR A 243 -24.04 -5.13 -21.10
C TYR A 243 -23.62 -6.39 -21.86
N GLU A 244 -23.85 -6.41 -23.16
CA GLU A 244 -23.30 -7.44 -24.04
C GLU A 244 -21.79 -7.25 -24.21
N VAL A 245 -21.05 -8.35 -24.42
CA VAL A 245 -19.58 -8.33 -24.50
C VAL A 245 -19.06 -7.40 -25.60
N LYS A 246 -19.76 -7.30 -26.72
CA LYS A 246 -19.41 -6.42 -27.85
C LYS A 246 -19.57 -4.93 -27.52
N ASP A 247 -20.50 -4.59 -26.63
CA ASP A 247 -20.80 -3.21 -26.28
C ASP A 247 -19.77 -2.61 -25.32
N LEU A 248 -18.99 -3.45 -24.65
CA LEU A 248 -17.87 -3.04 -23.77
C LEU A 248 -16.72 -2.33 -24.50
N LEU A 249 -16.79 -2.20 -25.83
CA LEU A 249 -15.86 -1.43 -26.65
C LEU A 249 -16.35 0.01 -26.92
N LYS A 250 -17.64 0.29 -26.68
CA LYS A 250 -18.25 1.61 -26.91
C LYS A 250 -17.81 2.61 -25.83
N SER A 251 -17.47 3.82 -26.25
CA SER A 251 -16.87 4.82 -25.33
C SER A 251 -17.79 5.20 -24.17
N ASP A 252 -19.09 5.30 -24.42
CA ASP A 252 -20.09 5.68 -23.41
C ASP A 252 -20.18 4.61 -22.31
N VAL A 253 -20.36 3.34 -22.73
CA VAL A 253 -20.40 2.17 -21.84
C VAL A 253 -19.09 2.05 -21.04
N THR A 254 -17.93 2.20 -21.69
CA THR A 254 -16.64 2.12 -20.98
C THR A 254 -16.49 3.19 -19.91
N SER A 255 -17.00 4.40 -20.16
CA SER A 255 -16.88 5.52 -19.23
C SER A 255 -17.80 5.34 -18.02
N GLU A 256 -19.01 4.83 -18.24
CA GLU A 256 -19.97 4.53 -17.19
C GLU A 256 -19.46 3.44 -16.25
N ILE A 257 -19.02 2.30 -16.81
CA ILE A 257 -18.43 1.19 -16.03
C ILE A 257 -17.18 1.67 -15.28
N ALA A 258 -16.30 2.44 -15.93
CA ALA A 258 -15.11 2.97 -15.27
C ALA A 258 -15.45 3.88 -14.08
N TYR A 259 -16.46 4.75 -14.23
CA TYR A 259 -16.94 5.60 -13.15
C TYR A 259 -17.50 4.78 -11.99
N GLU A 260 -18.34 3.79 -12.26
CA GLU A 260 -18.90 2.90 -11.24
C GLU A 260 -17.79 2.15 -10.49
N VAL A 261 -16.87 1.52 -11.21
CA VAL A 261 -15.74 0.80 -10.61
C VAL A 261 -14.90 1.73 -9.75
N GLN A 262 -14.64 2.96 -10.20
CA GLN A 262 -13.87 3.93 -9.42
C GLN A 262 -14.59 4.30 -8.12
N GLN A 263 -15.92 4.52 -8.16
CA GLN A 263 -16.71 4.78 -6.96
C GLN A 263 -16.71 3.58 -5.99
N GLN A 264 -16.88 2.37 -6.51
CA GLN A 264 -16.86 1.16 -5.68
C GLN A 264 -15.47 0.89 -5.10
N LEU A 265 -14.40 1.14 -5.85
CA LEU A 265 -13.03 1.05 -5.35
C LEU A 265 -12.77 2.08 -4.24
N LEU A 266 -13.23 3.32 -4.42
CA LEU A 266 -13.15 4.34 -3.38
C LEU A 266 -13.95 3.93 -2.13
N LYS A 267 -15.13 3.33 -2.32
CA LYS A 267 -15.94 2.81 -1.22
C LYS A 267 -15.26 1.64 -0.50
N LYS A 268 -14.72 0.65 -1.22
CA LYS A 268 -13.97 -0.49 -0.64
C LYS A 268 -12.68 -0.06 0.04
N MET A 269 -11.94 0.90 -0.52
CA MET A 269 -10.79 1.50 0.16
C MET A 269 -11.20 2.29 1.42
N ALA A 270 -12.46 2.70 1.49
CA ALA A 270 -13.06 3.33 2.67
C ALA A 270 -13.83 2.35 3.58
N GLU A 271 -13.94 1.06 3.22
CA GLU A 271 -14.56 0.02 4.04
C GLU A 271 -13.53 -0.46 5.06
N ALA A 272 -13.97 -0.51 6.31
CA ALA A 272 -13.09 -0.78 7.43
C ALA A 272 -12.94 -2.28 7.67
N HIS A 273 -11.73 -2.74 7.95
CA HIS A 273 -11.46 -4.09 8.46
C HIS A 273 -11.95 -4.19 9.90
N VAL A 274 -13.16 -4.72 10.09
CA VAL A 274 -13.75 -4.91 11.43
C VAL A 274 -13.34 -6.28 11.97
N VAL A 275 -12.59 -6.28 13.07
CA VAL A 275 -12.11 -7.47 13.77
C VAL A 275 -12.74 -7.51 15.16
N VAL A 276 -13.66 -8.46 15.37
CA VAL A 276 -14.31 -8.69 16.67
C VAL A 276 -13.59 -9.83 17.39
N SER A 277 -13.08 -9.56 18.59
CA SER A 277 -12.32 -10.51 19.40
C SER A 277 -13.16 -11.00 20.58
N LYS A 278 -13.07 -12.28 20.92
CA LYS A 278 -13.87 -12.92 21.97
C LYS A 278 -13.39 -12.56 23.37
N ASN A 279 -12.12 -12.23 23.53
CA ASN A 279 -11.49 -11.88 24.79
C ASN A 279 -10.30 -10.93 24.59
N ASP A 280 -9.81 -10.37 25.70
CA ASP A 280 -8.70 -9.41 25.72
C ASP A 280 -7.37 -9.96 25.18
N SER A 281 -7.16 -11.28 25.25
CA SER A 281 -5.95 -11.90 24.72
C SER A 281 -5.97 -11.91 23.19
N GLU A 282 -7.08 -12.36 22.61
CA GLU A 282 -7.30 -12.36 21.17
C GLU A 282 -7.27 -10.93 20.59
N LEU A 283 -7.91 -9.98 21.29
CA LEU A 283 -7.86 -8.57 20.91
C LEU A 283 -6.43 -8.04 20.82
N ARG A 284 -5.62 -8.32 21.86
CA ARG A 284 -4.21 -7.90 21.88
C ARG A 284 -3.39 -8.58 20.80
N CYS A 285 -3.60 -9.87 20.52
CA CYS A 285 -2.92 -10.57 19.43
C CYS A 285 -3.26 -9.98 18.06
N ASN A 286 -4.54 -9.67 17.80
CA ASN A 286 -4.99 -9.07 16.55
C ASN A 286 -4.40 -7.67 16.34
N ILE A 287 -4.39 -6.83 17.38
CA ILE A 287 -3.75 -5.51 17.35
C ILE A 287 -2.23 -5.65 17.14
N ALA A 288 -1.57 -6.55 17.88
CA ALA A 288 -0.13 -6.78 17.80
C ALA A 288 0.28 -7.23 16.39
N SER A 289 -0.45 -8.14 15.77
CA SER A 289 -0.18 -8.62 14.41
C SER A 289 -0.09 -7.47 13.41
N VAL A 290 -1.12 -6.61 13.37
CA VAL A 290 -1.16 -5.45 12.46
C VAL A 290 -0.10 -4.42 12.83
N LEU A 291 0.05 -4.09 14.12
CA LEU A 291 1.01 -3.10 14.59
C LEU A 291 2.45 -3.51 14.23
N MET A 292 2.82 -4.77 14.47
CA MET A 292 4.18 -5.25 14.21
C MET A 292 4.46 -5.39 12.72
N ASP A 293 3.48 -5.78 11.90
CA ASP A 293 3.64 -5.77 10.45
C ASP A 293 3.89 -4.35 9.93
N VAL A 294 3.15 -3.36 10.42
CA VAL A 294 3.37 -1.95 10.05
C VAL A 294 4.75 -1.48 10.49
N ILE A 295 5.15 -1.75 11.74
CA ILE A 295 6.47 -1.37 12.27
C ILE A 295 7.59 -2.02 11.46
N ARG A 296 7.55 -3.34 11.25
CA ARG A 296 8.60 -4.06 10.50
C ARG A 296 8.73 -3.53 9.07
N ASN A 297 7.62 -3.26 8.40
CA ASN A 297 7.63 -2.68 7.06
C ASN A 297 8.22 -1.26 7.06
N ALA A 298 7.82 -0.41 8.02
CA ALA A 298 8.36 0.94 8.15
C ALA A 298 9.86 0.95 8.45
N LEU A 299 10.32 0.10 9.38
CA LEU A 299 11.74 -0.06 9.69
C LEU A 299 12.54 -0.57 8.48
N LYS A 300 12.01 -1.55 7.74
CA LYS A 300 12.68 -2.07 6.53
C LYS A 300 12.81 -1.03 5.42
N GLU A 301 11.78 -0.21 5.22
CA GLU A 301 11.75 0.78 4.13
C GLU A 301 12.46 2.10 4.49
N ARG A 302 12.37 2.53 5.75
CA ARG A 302 12.75 3.89 6.18
C ARG A 302 13.70 3.92 7.38
N GLY A 303 13.96 2.79 8.03
CA GLY A 303 14.75 2.74 9.26
C GLY A 303 14.08 3.42 10.46
N ARG A 304 12.81 3.80 10.35
CA ARG A 304 12.03 4.45 11.41
C ARG A 304 10.54 4.17 11.24
N ALA A 305 9.83 4.04 12.36
CA ALA A 305 8.37 3.99 12.40
C ALA A 305 7.80 5.15 13.21
N ILE A 306 6.77 5.83 12.73
CA ILE A 306 6.10 6.95 13.40
C ILE A 306 4.65 6.55 13.70
N ILE A 307 4.33 6.45 14.98
CA ILE A 307 3.08 5.89 15.48
C ILE A 307 2.33 6.93 16.29
N GLY A 308 1.07 7.18 15.94
CA GLY A 308 0.18 8.01 16.73
C GLY A 308 -0.56 7.21 17.78
N LEU A 309 -0.61 7.71 19.02
CA LEU A 309 -1.30 7.06 20.14
C LEU A 309 -2.36 7.99 20.75
N SER A 310 -3.59 7.51 20.93
CA SER A 310 -4.58 8.14 21.81
C SER A 310 -4.36 7.75 23.27
N GLY A 311 -4.82 8.56 24.22
CA GLY A 311 -4.83 8.23 25.65
C GLY A 311 -6.07 7.46 26.13
N GLY A 312 -6.48 7.69 27.38
CA GLY A 312 -7.66 7.05 27.97
C GLY A 312 -7.41 5.61 28.40
N SER A 313 -8.20 4.65 27.88
CA SER A 313 -8.02 3.21 28.15
C SER A 313 -6.89 2.57 27.33
N MET A 314 -6.42 3.26 26.28
CA MET A 314 -5.43 2.76 25.32
C MET A 314 -4.09 2.34 25.95
N PRO A 315 -3.50 3.06 26.92
CA PRO A 315 -2.27 2.62 27.57
C PRO A 315 -2.37 1.21 28.17
N LYS A 316 -3.50 0.85 28.79
CA LYS A 316 -3.68 -0.48 29.40
C LYS A 316 -3.71 -1.62 28.37
N ILE A 317 -4.14 -1.32 27.14
CA ILE A 317 -4.25 -2.31 26.05
C ILE A 317 -2.91 -2.42 25.30
N LEU A 318 -2.26 -1.28 25.02
CA LEU A 318 -1.11 -1.21 24.13
C LEU A 318 0.23 -1.45 24.83
N THR A 319 0.40 -1.07 26.09
CA THR A 319 1.69 -1.27 26.77
C THR A 319 2.06 -2.75 26.95
N PRO A 320 1.14 -3.71 27.22
CA PRO A 320 1.48 -5.13 27.22
C PRO A 320 1.93 -5.64 25.84
N ILE A 321 1.36 -5.12 24.75
CA ILE A 321 1.75 -5.48 23.38
C ILE A 321 3.17 -4.99 23.11
N ILE A 322 3.47 -3.74 23.46
CA ILE A 322 4.80 -3.13 23.28
C ILE A 322 5.86 -3.87 24.11
N MET A 323 5.55 -4.19 25.38
CA MET A 323 6.49 -4.92 26.25
C MET A 323 6.70 -6.38 25.84
N GLY A 324 5.70 -7.01 25.22
CA GLY A 324 5.78 -8.40 24.77
C GLY A 324 6.64 -8.60 23.52
N GLU A 325 7.00 -7.54 22.80
CA GLU A 325 7.77 -7.61 21.57
C GLU A 325 9.26 -7.31 21.82
N THR A 326 10.10 -8.29 21.48
CA THR A 326 11.56 -8.25 21.71
C THR A 326 12.36 -8.11 20.41
N SER A 327 11.73 -8.28 19.24
CA SER A 327 12.42 -8.21 17.95
C SER A 327 12.58 -6.79 17.39
N VAL A 328 11.97 -5.79 18.05
CA VAL A 328 11.93 -4.40 17.60
C VAL A 328 12.90 -3.54 18.41
N ASP A 329 13.78 -2.80 17.72
CA ASP A 329 14.54 -1.71 18.34
C ASP A 329 13.63 -0.49 18.51
N TRP A 330 13.10 -0.34 19.73
CA TRP A 330 12.18 0.73 20.08
C TRP A 330 12.78 2.14 19.98
N ASN A 331 14.10 2.30 19.88
CA ASN A 331 14.71 3.62 19.64
C ASN A 331 14.39 4.17 18.24
N LEU A 332 14.18 3.26 17.28
CA LEU A 332 13.79 3.57 15.89
C LEU A 332 12.28 3.80 15.73
N VAL A 333 11.49 3.55 16.77
CA VAL A 333 10.05 3.80 16.80
C VAL A 333 9.79 5.11 17.56
N LYS A 334 9.01 6.00 16.95
CA LYS A 334 8.63 7.28 17.54
C LYS A 334 7.14 7.33 17.79
N PHE A 335 6.78 7.45 19.06
CA PHE A 335 5.42 7.58 19.54
C PHE A 335 5.05 9.05 19.66
N PHE A 336 3.90 9.40 19.08
CA PHE A 336 3.36 10.75 19.08
C PHE A 336 1.95 10.70 19.64
N ALA A 337 1.68 11.42 20.73
CA ALA A 337 0.32 11.55 21.22
C ALA A 337 -0.52 12.33 20.18
N VAL A 338 -1.60 11.73 19.66
CA VAL A 338 -2.48 12.37 18.67
C VAL A 338 -3.27 13.53 19.26
N ASP A 339 -3.43 13.51 20.58
CA ASP A 339 -3.88 14.62 21.40
C ASP A 339 -3.24 14.53 22.78
N GLU A 340 -3.08 15.67 23.45
CA GLU A 340 -2.50 15.74 24.78
C GLU A 340 -3.15 16.86 25.58
N ARG A 341 -3.31 16.64 26.89
CA ARG A 341 -3.85 17.60 27.83
C ARG A 341 -2.67 18.44 28.29
N LEU A 342 -2.81 19.77 28.30
CA LEU A 342 -1.72 20.67 28.68
C LEU A 342 -1.57 20.72 30.20
N VAL A 343 -1.12 19.59 30.76
CA VAL A 343 -0.83 19.35 32.17
C VAL A 343 0.55 18.70 32.29
N PRO A 344 1.20 18.73 33.47
CA PRO A 344 2.47 18.04 33.69
C PRO A 344 2.40 16.52 33.39
N LEU A 345 3.50 15.91 32.94
CA LEU A 345 3.54 14.47 32.60
C LEU A 345 3.26 13.54 33.79
N ASN A 346 3.49 13.99 35.02
CA ASN A 346 3.18 13.23 36.23
C ASN A 346 1.70 13.30 36.61
N ASP A 347 0.92 14.22 36.02
CA ASP A 347 -0.51 14.36 36.23
C ASP A 347 -1.28 13.09 35.78
N GLY A 348 -2.45 12.87 36.36
CA GLY A 348 -3.35 11.77 35.98
C GLY A 348 -3.99 11.97 34.61
N ASP A 349 -4.14 13.22 34.16
CA ASP A 349 -4.79 13.56 32.89
C ASP A 349 -3.84 13.54 31.67
N SER A 350 -2.52 13.41 31.87
CA SER A 350 -1.57 13.32 30.77
C SER A 350 -1.66 11.99 30.03
N ASN A 351 -1.92 12.04 28.72
CA ASN A 351 -1.96 10.87 27.84
C ASN A 351 -0.58 10.22 27.75
N THR A 352 0.46 11.00 27.45
CA THR A 352 1.87 10.54 27.37
C THR A 352 2.34 10.06 28.73
N GLY A 353 2.00 10.77 29.81
CA GLY A 353 2.28 10.37 31.19
C GLY A 353 1.72 8.99 31.54
N ALA A 354 0.51 8.67 31.09
CA ALA A 354 -0.10 7.37 31.32
C ALA A 354 0.68 6.21 30.66
N TYR A 355 1.26 6.42 29.47
CA TYR A 355 2.13 5.43 28.83
C TYR A 355 3.47 5.30 29.56
N LEU A 356 4.12 6.42 29.89
CA LEU A 356 5.43 6.43 30.55
C LEU A 356 5.39 5.82 31.96
N LYS A 357 4.25 5.87 32.65
CA LYS A 357 4.03 5.20 33.95
C LYS A 357 3.99 3.67 33.84
N LEU A 358 3.56 3.14 32.69
CA LEU A 358 3.38 1.70 32.47
C LEU A 358 4.55 1.06 31.71
N LEU A 359 5.30 1.84 30.93
CA LEU A 359 6.43 1.35 30.15
C LEU A 359 7.77 1.51 30.91
N PRO A 360 8.76 0.64 30.63
CA PRO A 360 10.11 0.82 31.15
C PRO A 360 10.71 2.18 30.75
N LYS A 361 11.56 2.76 31.61
CA LYS A 361 12.16 4.10 31.42
C LYS A 361 12.89 4.28 30.09
N GLN A 362 13.44 3.21 29.51
CA GLN A 362 14.13 3.23 28.21
C GLN A 362 13.23 3.73 27.06
N PHE A 363 11.91 3.57 27.18
CA PHE A 363 10.94 4.02 26.18
C PHE A 363 10.75 5.54 26.16
N ALA A 364 11.21 6.27 27.19
CA ALA A 364 11.02 7.72 27.27
C ALA A 364 11.56 8.46 26.04
N ASN A 365 12.67 8.00 25.46
CA ASN A 365 13.29 8.58 24.26
C ASN A 365 12.50 8.30 22.96
N SER A 366 11.54 7.39 23.01
CA SER A 366 10.66 7.05 21.89
C SER A 366 9.44 7.97 21.85
N PHE A 367 9.04 8.60 22.96
CA PHE A 367 7.88 9.50 23.02
C PHE A 367 8.29 10.94 22.70
N ILE A 368 7.58 11.54 21.75
CA ILE A 368 7.69 12.98 21.49
C ILE A 368 6.88 13.72 22.54
N GLN A 369 7.55 14.60 23.28
CA GLN A 369 6.92 15.36 24.35
C GLN A 369 6.40 16.69 23.83
N CYS A 370 5.23 17.09 24.29
CA CYS A 370 4.69 18.41 24.03
C CYS A 370 5.14 19.42 25.09
N GLY A 371 5.37 20.66 24.67
CA GLY A 371 5.68 21.76 25.58
C GLY A 371 6.02 23.06 24.84
N PRO A 372 5.99 24.21 25.52
CA PRO A 372 5.66 24.40 26.95
C PRO A 372 4.16 24.23 27.24
N ILE A 373 3.76 23.74 28.41
CA ILE A 373 2.33 23.50 28.72
C ILE A 373 1.58 24.80 29.06
N GLU A 374 2.30 25.82 29.51
CA GLU A 374 1.80 27.13 29.93
C GLU A 374 1.31 27.97 28.75
N ASP A 375 1.95 27.81 27.58
CA ASP A 375 1.59 28.46 26.32
C ASP A 375 1.16 27.41 25.28
N GLY A 376 -0.16 27.20 25.17
CA GLY A 376 -0.71 26.22 24.25
C GLY A 376 -0.44 26.51 22.78
N ILE A 377 -0.33 27.79 22.39
CA ILE A 377 -0.07 28.19 21.01
C ILE A 377 1.38 27.81 20.64
N GLN A 378 2.32 28.15 21.50
CA GLN A 378 3.72 27.77 21.29
C GLN A 378 3.90 26.24 21.38
N CYS A 379 3.19 25.57 22.29
CA CYS A 379 3.16 24.12 22.37
C CYS A 379 2.75 23.47 21.05
N ALA A 380 1.65 23.93 20.45
CA ALA A 380 1.16 23.39 19.19
C ALA A 380 2.18 23.58 18.05
N LYS A 381 2.80 24.77 17.96
CA LYS A 381 3.88 25.04 16.98
C LYS A 381 5.09 24.13 17.17
N ASN A 382 5.60 24.02 18.40
CA ASN A 382 6.74 23.16 18.71
C ASN A 382 6.45 21.70 18.39
N TYR A 383 5.24 21.24 18.72
CA TYR A 383 4.84 19.85 18.50
C TYR A 383 4.64 19.53 17.01
N ALA A 384 4.13 20.49 16.23
CA ALA A 384 4.10 20.41 14.77
C ALA A 384 5.51 20.37 14.16
N SER A 385 6.43 21.23 14.61
CA SER A 385 7.84 21.18 14.20
C SER A 385 8.49 19.85 14.54
N ALA A 386 8.28 19.34 15.76
CA ALA A 386 8.79 18.03 16.17
C ALA A 386 8.29 16.90 15.25
N LEU A 387 7.02 16.93 14.83
CA LEU A 387 6.49 15.98 13.85
C LEU A 387 7.22 16.05 12.51
N ILE A 388 7.54 17.26 12.02
CA ILE A 388 8.30 17.44 10.77
C ILE A 388 9.77 17.02 10.93
N ASP A 389 10.39 17.28 12.07
CA ASP A 389 11.77 16.90 12.38
C ASP A 389 11.96 15.37 12.44
N LEU A 390 10.88 14.62 12.66
CA LEU A 390 10.89 13.16 12.50
C LEU A 390 11.09 12.70 11.05
N GLN A 391 11.01 13.61 10.08
CA GLN A 391 11.07 13.36 8.64
C GLN A 391 10.04 12.30 8.18
N PRO A 392 8.75 12.44 8.53
CA PRO A 392 7.72 11.53 8.05
C PRO A 392 7.61 11.63 6.53
N PRO A 393 7.19 10.55 5.84
CA PRO A 393 6.79 10.63 4.44
C PRO A 393 5.68 11.67 4.28
N MET A 394 5.78 12.47 3.22
CA MET A 394 4.79 13.51 2.91
C MET A 394 3.86 13.04 1.79
N LEU A 395 2.56 13.34 1.92
CA LEU A 395 1.59 13.19 0.84
C LEU A 395 0.80 14.50 0.75
N ASN A 396 0.83 15.13 -0.43
CA ASN A 396 0.24 16.45 -0.67
C ASN A 396 0.70 17.53 0.33
N GLY A 397 1.98 17.48 0.74
CA GLY A 397 2.53 18.42 1.72
C GLY A 397 2.10 18.19 3.17
N ILE A 398 1.38 17.10 3.47
CA ILE A 398 0.97 16.73 4.84
C ILE A 398 1.81 15.52 5.30
N PRO A 399 2.31 15.49 6.55
CA PRO A 399 3.03 14.34 7.09
C PRO A 399 2.14 13.10 7.22
N ARG A 400 2.72 11.92 7.02
CA ARG A 400 2.05 10.62 7.17
C ARG A 400 2.59 9.85 8.37
N PHE A 401 1.69 9.47 9.26
CA PHE A 401 1.93 8.42 10.25
C PHE A 401 1.90 7.04 9.60
N ASP A 402 2.70 6.11 10.12
CA ASP A 402 2.68 4.71 9.69
C ASP A 402 1.40 4.02 10.18
N ILE A 403 1.02 4.29 11.43
CA ILE A 403 -0.28 3.90 11.98
C ILE A 403 -0.73 4.89 13.07
N LEU A 404 -2.03 5.19 13.10
CA LEU A 404 -2.68 5.86 14.21
C LEU A 404 -3.50 4.83 15.00
N LEU A 405 -3.20 4.68 16.29
CA LEU A 405 -3.96 3.85 17.22
C LEU A 405 -4.92 4.75 18.00
N LEU A 406 -6.17 4.79 17.54
CA LEU A 406 -7.17 5.76 17.98
C LEU A 406 -8.20 5.13 18.90
N GLY A 407 -8.61 5.89 19.91
CA GLY A 407 -9.83 5.64 20.67
C GLY A 407 -10.97 6.56 20.20
N HIS A 408 -12.16 6.33 20.74
CA HIS A 408 -13.26 7.28 20.61
C HIS A 408 -14.07 7.43 21.90
N GLY A 409 -14.66 8.61 22.08
CA GLY A 409 -15.61 8.88 23.16
C GLY A 409 -16.99 8.26 22.95
N PRO A 410 -17.86 8.29 23.98
CA PRO A 410 -19.27 7.90 23.85
C PRO A 410 -20.06 8.84 22.92
N ASP A 411 -19.56 10.04 22.72
CA ASP A 411 -20.02 11.09 21.80
C ASP A 411 -19.36 11.01 20.41
N GLY A 412 -18.59 9.96 20.11
CA GLY A 412 -17.95 9.76 18.81
C GLY A 412 -16.78 10.72 18.51
N HIS A 413 -16.32 11.49 19.50
CA HIS A 413 -15.09 12.26 19.38
C HIS A 413 -13.87 11.32 19.28
N THR A 414 -12.85 11.73 18.55
CA THR A 414 -11.54 11.06 18.52
C THR A 414 -10.44 12.10 18.55
N CYS A 415 -9.27 11.76 19.08
CA CYS A 415 -8.27 12.75 19.50
C CYS A 415 -8.95 13.79 20.41
N SER A 416 -8.71 15.08 20.21
CA SER A 416 -9.53 16.16 20.78
C SER A 416 -10.39 16.88 19.73
N LEU A 417 -10.89 16.12 18.75
CA LEU A 417 -11.85 16.57 17.73
C LEU A 417 -13.26 16.15 18.15
N PHE A 418 -14.12 17.13 18.47
CA PHE A 418 -15.46 16.90 19.03
C PHE A 418 -16.58 17.20 18.02
N PRO A 419 -17.71 16.48 18.08
CA PRO A 419 -18.88 16.80 17.26
C PRO A 419 -19.28 18.28 17.39
N ASN A 420 -19.68 18.88 16.27
CA ASN A 420 -20.11 20.28 16.19
C ASN A 420 -19.08 21.35 16.63
N HIS A 421 -17.84 20.98 16.96
CA HIS A 421 -16.80 21.92 17.35
C HIS A 421 -16.26 22.71 16.14
N ARG A 422 -15.80 23.96 16.36
CA ARG A 422 -15.31 24.85 15.29
C ARG A 422 -14.19 24.25 14.43
N LEU A 423 -13.37 23.38 15.02
CA LEU A 423 -12.29 22.67 14.32
C LEU A 423 -12.79 21.75 13.18
N LEU A 424 -14.09 21.40 13.18
CA LEU A 424 -14.71 20.58 12.13
C LEU A 424 -15.62 21.38 11.19
N ARG A 425 -15.89 22.66 11.49
CA ARG A 425 -16.86 23.49 10.74
C ARG A 425 -16.27 24.16 9.49
N VAL A 426 -15.01 23.91 9.16
CA VAL A 426 -14.37 24.48 7.96
C VAL A 426 -14.79 23.64 6.75
N ARG A 427 -15.85 24.07 6.07
CA ARG A 427 -16.47 23.43 4.88
C ARG A 427 -15.56 23.37 3.64
N GLU A 428 -14.35 23.92 3.69
CA GLU A 428 -13.35 23.81 2.64
C GLU A 428 -12.01 23.36 3.24
N PHE A 429 -11.87 22.05 3.45
CA PHE A 429 -10.63 21.39 3.87
C PHE A 429 -9.42 21.65 2.94
N ARG A 430 -9.60 22.39 1.84
CA ARG A 430 -8.60 22.72 0.82
C ARG A 430 -7.93 24.09 1.02
N LEU A 431 -8.42 24.94 1.93
CA LEU A 431 -7.90 26.31 2.14
C LEU A 431 -7.04 26.49 3.40
N LEU A 432 -6.80 25.45 4.19
CA LEU A 432 -5.92 25.50 5.37
C LEU A 432 -4.61 24.74 5.15
N VAL A 433 -3.94 25.02 4.03
CA VAL A 433 -2.55 24.57 3.79
C VAL A 433 -1.61 25.75 4.00
N ASN A 434 -1.69 26.36 5.18
CA ASN A 434 -0.50 26.96 5.77
C ASN A 434 0.09 25.93 6.73
N THR A 435 1.41 25.80 6.73
CA THR A 435 2.20 24.84 7.54
C THR A 435 1.96 24.90 9.05
N THR A 436 1.14 25.84 9.54
CA THR A 436 0.83 26.09 10.95
C THR A 436 -0.32 25.25 11.54
N ASP A 437 -1.07 24.48 10.74
CA ASP A 437 -2.29 23.80 11.21
C ASP A 437 -2.18 22.25 11.29
N LEU A 438 -0.96 21.71 11.39
CA LEU A 438 -0.76 20.25 11.59
C LEU A 438 -1.20 19.80 12.99
N VAL A 439 -0.87 20.62 13.99
CA VAL A 439 -1.25 20.49 15.39
C VAL A 439 -1.90 21.79 15.80
N VAL A 440 -3.03 21.70 16.50
CA VAL A 440 -3.78 22.88 16.96
C VAL A 440 -3.94 22.88 18.47
N TYR A 441 -3.92 24.08 19.04
CA TYR A 441 -4.28 24.33 20.43
C TYR A 441 -5.79 24.46 20.57
N VAL A 442 -6.36 23.70 21.49
CA VAL A 442 -7.77 23.72 21.88
C VAL A 442 -7.85 24.31 23.29
N ASN A 443 -8.51 25.46 23.44
CA ASN A 443 -8.72 26.10 24.74
C ASN A 443 -10.17 26.01 25.23
N ASP A 444 -11.05 25.46 24.40
CA ASP A 444 -12.50 25.37 24.53
C ASP A 444 -12.99 23.92 24.44
N SER A 445 -12.18 22.95 24.88
CA SER A 445 -12.59 21.54 24.88
C SER A 445 -13.89 21.35 25.68
N PRO A 446 -14.94 20.72 25.12
CA PRO A 446 -16.19 20.43 25.83
C PRO A 446 -16.02 19.51 27.05
N LYS A 447 -14.84 18.88 27.21
CA LYS A 447 -14.50 17.99 28.32
C LYS A 447 -13.26 18.50 29.05
N PRO A 448 -13.21 18.43 30.39
CA PRO A 448 -12.01 18.78 31.16
C PRO A 448 -10.86 17.80 30.87
N PRO A 449 -9.60 18.23 31.01
CA PRO A 449 -9.14 19.62 31.05
C PRO A 449 -9.45 20.37 29.74
N LEU A 450 -9.76 21.67 29.85
CA LEU A 450 -10.15 22.51 28.70
C LEU A 450 -9.02 22.70 27.69
N ARG A 451 -7.79 22.81 28.20
CA ARG A 451 -6.58 23.11 27.43
C ARG A 451 -5.95 21.83 26.90
N ARG A 452 -5.92 21.68 25.58
CA ARG A 452 -5.39 20.49 24.89
C ARG A 452 -4.65 20.88 23.63
N ILE A 453 -3.79 20.01 23.14
CA ILE A 453 -3.29 20.04 21.78
C ILE A 453 -3.77 18.81 21.04
N THR A 454 -3.95 18.89 19.72
CA THR A 454 -4.39 17.75 18.91
C THR A 454 -3.92 17.87 17.47
N ILE A 455 -3.62 16.74 16.83
CA ILE A 455 -3.45 16.71 15.37
C ILE A 455 -4.78 17.00 14.68
N THR A 456 -4.73 17.67 13.54
CA THR A 456 -5.94 18.02 12.79
C THR A 456 -6.46 16.85 11.96
N LEU A 457 -7.74 16.91 11.59
CA LEU A 457 -8.37 15.85 10.79
C LEU A 457 -7.65 15.57 9.46
N PRO A 458 -7.13 16.57 8.71
CA PRO A 458 -6.29 16.29 7.54
C PRO A 458 -5.06 15.44 7.84
N VAL A 459 -4.39 15.66 8.97
CA VAL A 459 -3.24 14.84 9.41
C VAL A 459 -3.70 13.43 9.77
N VAL A 460 -4.83 13.29 10.48
CA VAL A 460 -5.44 12.00 10.80
C VAL A 460 -5.73 11.19 9.53
N CYS A 461 -6.47 11.78 8.60
CA CYS A 461 -6.86 11.15 7.33
C CYS A 461 -5.66 10.91 6.40
N ASN A 462 -4.52 11.54 6.64
CA ASN A 462 -3.31 11.30 5.85
C ASN A 462 -2.47 10.12 6.38
N ALA A 463 -2.82 9.48 7.50
CA ALA A 463 -2.12 8.30 7.99
C ALA A 463 -2.17 7.12 6.99
N ARG A 464 -1.15 6.25 7.01
CA ARG A 464 -1.12 5.01 6.18
C ARG A 464 -2.08 3.96 6.70
N ASN A 465 -2.21 3.86 8.00
CA ASN A 465 -3.13 2.97 8.67
C ASN A 465 -3.82 3.73 9.79
N ILE A 466 -5.13 3.56 9.94
CA ILE A 466 -5.88 4.05 11.10
C ILE A 466 -6.50 2.83 11.76
N ALA A 467 -6.26 2.65 13.04
CA ALA A 467 -6.80 1.53 13.81
C ALA A 467 -7.57 2.08 15.01
N PHE A 468 -8.89 1.98 14.95
CA PHE A 468 -9.76 2.26 16.08
C PHE A 468 -9.81 1.04 17.01
N ILE A 469 -9.59 1.27 18.30
CA ILE A 469 -9.71 0.24 19.34
C ILE A 469 -10.84 0.66 20.28
N SER A 470 -11.86 -0.19 20.39
CA SER A 470 -13.02 0.05 21.23
C SER A 470 -13.38 -1.20 22.02
N THR A 471 -13.51 -1.07 23.33
CA THR A 471 -13.85 -2.17 24.23
C THR A 471 -14.92 -1.73 25.23
N GLY A 472 -15.73 -2.69 25.67
CA GLY A 472 -16.76 -2.52 26.67
C GLY A 472 -18.14 -2.18 26.11
N GLU A 473 -19.16 -2.60 26.86
CA GLU A 473 -20.58 -2.46 26.50
C GLU A 473 -21.01 -1.01 26.26
N GLY A 474 -20.49 -0.06 27.06
CA GLY A 474 -20.78 1.37 26.94
C GLY A 474 -20.35 2.01 25.63
N LYS A 475 -19.70 1.27 24.73
CA LYS A 475 -19.32 1.71 23.38
C LYS A 475 -20.23 1.17 22.27
N ALA A 476 -21.12 0.22 22.56
CA ALA A 476 -21.88 -0.47 21.51
C ALA A 476 -22.77 0.45 20.67
N ASP A 477 -23.45 1.41 21.31
CA ASP A 477 -24.30 2.37 20.59
C ASP A 477 -23.50 3.24 19.64
N ILE A 478 -22.40 3.82 20.12
CA ILE A 478 -21.59 4.71 19.30
C ILE A 478 -20.85 3.94 18.19
N VAL A 479 -20.44 2.69 18.44
CA VAL A 479 -19.85 1.81 17.43
C VAL A 479 -20.86 1.53 16.31
N LYS A 480 -22.11 1.24 16.64
CA LYS A 480 -23.19 1.12 15.64
C LYS A 480 -23.38 2.41 14.85
N SER A 481 -23.45 3.56 15.53
CA SER A 481 -23.63 4.85 14.85
C SER A 481 -22.49 5.19 13.89
N ILE A 482 -21.26 4.76 14.19
CA ILE A 482 -20.09 4.98 13.35
C ILE A 482 -20.04 3.99 12.17
N LEU A 483 -20.15 2.69 12.45
CA LEU A 483 -19.90 1.63 11.47
C LEU A 483 -21.13 1.24 10.63
N LYS A 484 -22.34 1.39 11.16
CA LYS A 484 -23.59 0.99 10.49
C LYS A 484 -24.38 2.19 10.00
N ASP A 485 -24.60 3.18 10.86
CA ASP A 485 -25.44 4.35 10.52
C ASP A 485 -24.62 5.42 9.77
N HIS A 486 -23.28 5.36 9.86
CA HIS A 486 -22.35 6.31 9.24
C HIS A 486 -22.69 7.78 9.51
N ASP A 487 -23.01 8.11 10.76
CA ASP A 487 -23.37 9.47 11.16
C ASP A 487 -22.20 10.45 10.94
N LYS A 488 -22.28 11.24 9.86
CA LYS A 488 -21.24 12.19 9.44
C LYS A 488 -21.06 13.36 10.41
N SER A 489 -21.91 13.51 11.42
CA SER A 489 -21.69 14.48 12.51
C SER A 489 -20.57 14.04 13.46
N LEU A 490 -20.21 12.76 13.45
CA LEU A 490 -19.24 12.16 14.36
C LEU A 490 -17.80 12.25 13.81
N PRO A 491 -16.85 12.80 14.57
CA PRO A 491 -15.44 12.88 14.18
C PRO A 491 -14.81 11.54 13.81
N SER A 492 -15.15 10.46 14.54
CA SER A 492 -14.69 9.11 14.23
C SER A 492 -15.15 8.56 12.88
N VAL A 493 -16.29 9.03 12.35
CA VAL A 493 -16.74 8.68 10.98
C VAL A 493 -15.92 9.43 9.93
N LEU A 494 -15.47 10.64 10.25
CA LEU A 494 -14.67 11.48 9.33
C LEU A 494 -13.20 11.06 9.28
N ALA A 495 -12.68 10.45 10.36
CA ALA A 495 -11.31 9.96 10.49
C ALA A 495 -11.05 8.70 9.65
N LYS A 496 -11.10 8.86 8.32
CA LYS A 496 -10.86 7.80 7.33
C LYS A 496 -9.58 8.08 6.55
N PRO A 497 -8.72 7.07 6.34
CA PRO A 497 -7.50 7.27 5.57
C PRO A 497 -7.85 7.64 4.12
N THR A 498 -7.24 8.70 3.60
CA THR A 498 -7.34 9.10 2.19
C THR A 498 -6.67 8.09 1.26
N SER A 499 -5.65 7.40 1.79
CA SER A 499 -5.02 6.24 1.16
C SER A 499 -4.50 5.30 2.25
N GLY A 500 -4.69 3.99 2.09
CA GLY A 500 -4.25 3.01 3.08
C GLY A 500 -5.41 2.24 3.69
N GLU A 501 -5.23 1.74 4.91
CA GLU A 501 -6.16 0.78 5.53
C GLU A 501 -6.79 1.34 6.82
N LEU A 502 -8.07 1.05 7.02
CA LEU A 502 -8.82 1.38 8.24
C LEU A 502 -9.18 0.09 8.98
N TYR A 503 -8.81 -0.02 10.25
CA TYR A 503 -9.09 -1.16 11.12
C TYR A 503 -9.98 -0.75 12.28
N TRP A 504 -10.89 -1.64 12.67
CA TRP A 504 -11.67 -1.55 13.91
C TRP A 504 -11.46 -2.81 14.71
N PHE A 505 -10.77 -2.70 15.84
CA PHE A 505 -10.59 -3.77 16.80
C PHE A 505 -11.60 -3.62 17.91
N LEU A 506 -12.54 -4.56 17.96
CA LEU A 506 -13.67 -4.57 18.88
C LEU A 506 -13.62 -5.81 19.77
N ASP A 507 -14.10 -5.68 21.01
CA ASP A 507 -14.55 -6.84 21.79
C ASP A 507 -16.02 -7.18 21.47
N THR A 508 -16.47 -8.36 21.87
CA THR A 508 -17.86 -8.79 21.68
C THR A 508 -18.88 -7.81 22.29
N SER A 509 -18.55 -7.22 23.44
CA SER A 509 -19.41 -6.27 24.16
C SER A 509 -19.62 -4.96 23.40
N SER A 510 -18.57 -4.38 22.81
CA SER A 510 -18.67 -3.16 21.99
C SER A 510 -19.21 -3.43 20.59
N ALA A 511 -19.12 -4.66 20.11
CA ALA A 511 -19.66 -5.08 18.80
C ALA A 511 -21.12 -5.56 18.85
N MET A 512 -21.75 -5.68 20.03
CA MET A 512 -23.05 -6.36 20.19
C MET A 512 -24.23 -5.76 19.39
N LYS A 513 -24.09 -4.54 18.87
CA LYS A 513 -25.11 -3.81 18.10
C LYS A 513 -24.79 -3.71 16.60
N LEU A 514 -23.68 -4.28 16.14
CA LEU A 514 -23.33 -4.40 14.71
C LEU A 514 -24.17 -5.49 14.06
#